data_AF-A0A953BG56-F1
#
_entry.id   AF-A0A953BG56-F1
#
_cell.length_a   1.000
_cell.length_b   1.000
_cell.length_c   1.000
_cell.angle_alpha   90.00
_cell.angle_beta   90.00
_cell.angle_gamma   90.00
#
_symmetry.space_group_name_H-M   'P 1'
#
loop_
_entity.id
_entity.type
_entity.pdbx_description
1 polymer ?
#
loop_
_entity_poly.entity_id
_entity_poly.type
_entity_poly.pdbx_seq_one_letter_code
_entity_poly.pdbx_strand_id
1 'polypeptide(L)'
;MRTSWIISFAALCETAVFIYTLATGTIRRAPWMQTPTVAPSGNMQLNDASETIEELEALIAREPQGRRVAGGFSHFRLAQRYTEAGRLEDARAAWEEAARRRLAAAQSNPDRESFWFEAGWALWKLGRMDEATPALMEAERLASLPHPNQRREDQWYRLGWSRKLLGFDQDAAFAFSRAMDFLPASIPDWDAETHYKHARYLALLGDSEGALVALERAAAAGYDKPGVAASSDDLASIRSHPRFQGALERIRNAPRRYDLGPG
;
A
#
# COMPACT_ATOMS: atom_id res chain seq x y z
N MET A 1 46.68 -29.28 -56.12
CA MET A 1 45.29 -29.81 -56.09
C MET A 1 44.85 -29.93 -54.64
N ARG A 2 43.92 -29.06 -54.20
CA ARG A 2 42.78 -29.34 -53.28
C ARG A 2 42.18 -28.01 -52.80
N THR A 3 41.23 -27.60 -53.62
CA THR A 3 40.04 -26.75 -53.46
C THR A 3 39.59 -26.34 -52.05
N SER A 4 39.43 -25.02 -51.89
CA SER A 4 38.56 -24.35 -50.91
C SER A 4 37.09 -24.74 -51.10
N TRP A 5 36.35 -24.86 -49.99
CA TRP A 5 34.89 -24.86 -50.00
C TRP A 5 34.38 -23.73 -49.11
N ILE A 6 33.85 -22.71 -49.77
CA ILE A 6 32.95 -21.70 -49.22
C ILE A 6 31.55 -22.30 -49.31
N ILE A 7 30.78 -22.28 -48.23
CA ILE A 7 29.33 -22.47 -48.30
C ILE A 7 28.66 -21.32 -47.55
N SER A 8 28.07 -20.42 -48.34
CA SER A 8 27.01 -19.49 -47.96
C SER A 8 25.63 -20.14 -48.22
N PHE A 9 24.55 -19.44 -47.78
CA PHE A 9 23.10 -19.66 -47.95
C PHE A 9 22.38 -20.17 -46.68
N ALA A 10 21.20 -19.70 -46.29
CA ALA A 10 20.35 -18.57 -46.70
C ALA A 10 19.20 -18.43 -45.70
N ALA A 11 18.65 -17.22 -45.60
CA ALA A 11 17.36 -16.96 -44.97
C ALA A 11 16.22 -17.64 -45.76
N LEU A 12 15.20 -18.13 -45.05
CA LEU A 12 13.88 -18.41 -45.59
C LEU A 12 12.85 -18.17 -44.49
N CYS A 13 12.12 -17.06 -44.64
CA CYS A 13 10.78 -16.87 -44.14
C CYS A 13 9.89 -18.00 -44.67
N GLU A 14 8.96 -18.52 -43.87
CA GLU A 14 7.61 -18.77 -44.36
C GLU A 14 6.60 -18.97 -43.21
N THR A 15 5.51 -18.22 -43.38
CA THR A 15 4.18 -18.24 -42.77
C THR A 15 3.51 -19.61 -42.71
N ALA A 16 2.67 -19.85 -41.69
CA ALA A 16 1.36 -20.55 -41.73
C ALA A 16 1.01 -21.10 -40.32
N VAL A 17 -0.22 -21.19 -39.81
CA VAL A 17 -1.59 -20.85 -40.22
C VAL A 17 -2.39 -20.92 -38.91
N PHE A 18 -3.27 -19.94 -38.66
CA PHE A 18 -4.27 -20.00 -37.58
C PHE A 18 -5.36 -21.01 -37.98
N ILE A 19 -5.60 -22.04 -37.17
CA ILE A 19 -6.81 -22.87 -37.28
C ILE A 19 -7.72 -22.52 -36.11
N TYR A 20 -8.81 -21.84 -36.44
CA TYR A 20 -9.99 -21.69 -35.57
C TYR A 20 -10.84 -22.96 -35.70
N THR A 21 -11.06 -23.66 -34.60
CA THR A 21 -12.09 -24.71 -34.52
C THR A 21 -13.14 -24.27 -33.50
N LEU A 22 -14.33 -23.93 -34.00
CA LEU A 22 -15.53 -23.73 -33.19
C LEU A 22 -16.03 -25.09 -32.70
N ALA A 23 -15.94 -25.34 -31.40
CA ALA A 23 -16.64 -26.43 -30.74
C ALA A 23 -17.46 -25.87 -29.59
N THR A 24 -18.79 -25.84 -29.79
CA THR A 24 -19.79 -25.60 -28.76
C THR A 24 -19.78 -26.76 -27.77
N GLY A 25 -19.11 -26.58 -26.64
CA GLY A 25 -19.05 -27.54 -25.55
C GLY A 25 -19.27 -26.84 -24.21
N THR A 26 -20.36 -27.16 -23.54
CA THR A 26 -20.77 -26.65 -22.23
C THR A 26 -19.65 -26.87 -21.21
N ILE A 27 -19.00 -25.78 -20.76
CA ILE A 27 -17.93 -25.87 -19.76
C ILE A 27 -18.56 -26.25 -18.41
N ARG A 28 -18.50 -27.53 -18.07
CA ARG A 28 -18.68 -28.03 -16.70
C ARG A 28 -17.53 -27.48 -15.85
N ARG A 29 -17.84 -26.60 -14.90
CA ARG A 29 -16.87 -26.07 -13.92
C ARG A 29 -16.40 -27.20 -13.00
N ALA A 30 -15.09 -27.27 -12.75
CA ALA A 30 -14.48 -28.26 -11.87
C ALA A 30 -14.81 -28.00 -10.38
N PRO A 31 -14.88 -29.02 -9.52
CA PRO A 31 -15.55 -28.94 -8.20
C PRO A 31 -14.76 -28.24 -7.09
N TRP A 32 -13.60 -27.64 -7.38
CA TRP A 32 -12.78 -26.93 -6.38
C TRP A 32 -13.05 -25.41 -6.34
N MET A 33 -14.01 -24.90 -7.12
CA MET A 33 -14.57 -23.56 -6.94
C MET A 33 -15.62 -23.53 -5.82
N GLN A 34 -15.22 -23.89 -4.60
CA GLN A 34 -15.83 -23.33 -3.40
C GLN A 34 -14.74 -22.58 -2.67
N THR A 35 -14.54 -21.31 -3.05
CA THR A 35 -13.71 -20.42 -2.28
C THR A 35 -14.45 -20.09 -0.97
N PRO A 36 -13.82 -20.23 0.20
CA PRO A 36 -14.24 -19.42 1.32
C PRO A 36 -14.08 -17.96 0.89
N THR A 37 -15.10 -17.15 1.12
CA THR A 37 -15.13 -15.72 0.80
C THR A 37 -14.06 -14.98 1.61
N VAL A 38 -12.81 -15.03 1.15
CA VAL A 38 -11.77 -14.09 1.61
C VAL A 38 -11.98 -12.83 0.79
N ALA A 39 -12.51 -11.80 1.45
CA ALA A 39 -12.66 -10.47 0.85
C ALA A 39 -11.33 -10.04 0.20
N PRO A 40 -11.35 -9.36 -0.96
CA PRO A 40 -10.15 -8.84 -1.57
C PRO A 40 -9.50 -7.85 -0.60
N SER A 41 -8.39 -8.28 0.00
CA SER A 41 -7.50 -7.48 0.82
C SER A 41 -6.77 -6.52 -0.11
N GLY A 42 -7.43 -5.41 -0.40
CA GLY A 42 -6.96 -4.48 -1.41
C GLY A 42 -7.56 -3.11 -1.22
N ASN A 43 -7.61 -2.58 -0.01
CA ASN A 43 -7.47 -1.14 0.16
C ASN A 43 -6.30 -1.00 1.11
N MET A 44 -5.18 -0.49 0.64
CA MET A 44 -4.05 -0.18 1.50
C MET A 44 -4.37 1.08 2.29
N GLN A 45 -5.33 0.92 3.20
CA GLN A 45 -5.44 1.69 4.42
C GLN A 45 -4.43 1.03 5.35
N LEU A 46 -3.18 1.52 5.33
CA LEU A 46 -2.22 1.25 6.40
C LEU A 46 -2.76 1.66 7.77
N ASN A 47 -3.81 2.47 7.75
CA ASN A 47 -4.47 3.01 8.88
C ASN A 47 -5.98 2.95 8.59
N ASP A 48 -6.70 1.97 9.12
CA ASP A 48 -8.14 2.09 9.26
C ASP A 48 -8.37 2.74 10.64
N ALA A 49 -8.71 4.04 10.62
CA ALA A 49 -8.89 4.86 11.82
C ALA A 49 -10.17 4.55 12.60
N SER A 50 -10.96 3.57 12.17
CA SER A 50 -12.07 3.07 12.98
C SER A 50 -11.58 2.28 14.20
N GLU A 51 -10.39 1.68 14.14
CA GLU A 51 -9.87 0.86 15.23
C GLU A 51 -9.21 1.69 16.34
N THR A 52 -9.77 1.55 17.53
CA THR A 52 -9.28 2.12 18.78
C THR A 52 -8.06 1.35 19.32
N ILE A 53 -7.34 1.98 20.26
CA ILE A 53 -6.24 1.31 20.98
C ILE A 53 -6.78 0.06 21.68
N GLU A 54 -7.92 0.18 22.36
CA GLU A 54 -8.53 -0.89 23.12
C GLU A 54 -8.93 -2.07 22.23
N GLU A 55 -9.47 -1.81 21.04
CA GLU A 55 -9.82 -2.86 20.07
C GLU A 55 -8.58 -3.59 19.54
N LEU A 56 -7.51 -2.85 19.24
CA LEU A 56 -6.24 -3.42 18.78
C LEU A 56 -5.58 -4.26 19.87
N GLU A 57 -5.57 -3.79 21.12
CA GLU A 57 -5.07 -4.54 22.27
C GLU A 57 -5.90 -5.81 22.51
N ALA A 58 -7.23 -5.71 22.46
CA ALA A 58 -8.12 -6.85 22.60
C ALA A 58 -7.93 -7.86 21.45
N LEU A 59 -7.71 -7.39 20.23
CA LEU A 59 -7.41 -8.23 19.07
C LEU A 59 -6.12 -9.01 19.31
N ILE A 60 -5.04 -8.32 19.71
CA ILE A 60 -3.74 -8.92 19.99
C ILE A 60 -3.82 -9.93 21.15
N ALA A 61 -4.55 -9.60 22.22
CA ALA A 61 -4.73 -10.47 23.37
C ALA A 61 -5.49 -11.76 23.04
N ARG A 62 -6.40 -11.72 22.05
CA ARG A 62 -7.15 -12.88 21.55
C ARG A 62 -6.35 -13.73 20.56
N GLU A 63 -5.22 -13.24 20.05
CA GLU A 63 -4.43 -14.03 19.12
C GLU A 63 -3.80 -15.24 19.83
N PRO A 64 -4.03 -16.47 19.34
CA PRO A 64 -3.35 -17.63 19.89
C PRO A 64 -1.84 -17.45 19.74
N GLN A 65 -1.11 -17.65 20.84
CA GLN A 65 0.35 -17.74 20.88
C GLN A 65 0.83 -18.81 19.88
N GLY A 66 1.02 -18.44 18.60
CA GLY A 66 1.26 -19.40 17.52
C GLY A 66 0.89 -18.92 16.11
N ARG A 67 -0.09 -18.02 15.93
CA ARG A 67 -0.32 -17.35 14.63
C ARG A 67 0.67 -16.20 14.44
N ARG A 68 1.94 -16.55 14.21
CA ARG A 68 3.10 -15.63 14.07
C ARG A 68 2.92 -14.50 13.06
N VAL A 69 2.00 -14.65 12.10
CA VAL A 69 1.91 -13.78 10.91
C VAL A 69 0.84 -12.68 11.04
N ALA A 70 -0.22 -12.89 11.83
CA ALA A 70 -1.35 -11.94 11.89
C ALA A 70 -1.05 -10.72 12.78
N GLY A 71 -0.56 -10.94 14.01
CA GLY A 71 -0.37 -9.84 14.95
C GLY A 71 0.70 -8.83 14.59
N GLY A 72 1.62 -9.17 13.68
CA GLY A 72 2.61 -8.19 13.21
C GLY A 72 1.96 -6.94 12.60
N PHE A 73 0.80 -7.08 11.93
CA PHE A 73 0.06 -5.89 11.45
C PHE A 73 -0.61 -5.13 12.58
N SER A 74 -1.25 -5.87 13.49
CA SER A 74 -1.98 -5.29 14.61
C SER A 74 -1.05 -4.47 15.50
N HIS A 75 0.16 -4.97 15.78
CA HIS A 75 1.18 -4.20 16.50
C HIS A 75 1.65 -2.96 15.72
N PHE A 76 1.80 -3.04 14.40
CA PHE A 76 2.14 -1.88 13.57
C PHE A 76 1.09 -0.76 13.71
N ARG A 77 -0.19 -1.14 13.58
CA ARG A 77 -1.32 -0.20 13.71
C ARG A 77 -1.45 0.34 15.13
N LEU A 78 -1.25 -0.51 16.14
CA LEU A 78 -1.25 -0.12 17.55
C LEU A 78 -0.15 0.90 17.84
N ALA A 79 1.04 0.70 17.28
CA ALA A 79 2.14 1.64 17.43
C ALA A 79 1.83 3.01 16.82
N GLN A 80 1.14 3.05 15.68
CA GLN A 80 0.63 4.30 15.11
C GLN A 80 -0.38 4.98 16.04
N ARG A 81 -1.34 4.23 16.60
CA ARG A 81 -2.32 4.77 17.57
C ARG A 81 -1.64 5.33 18.82
N TYR A 82 -0.65 4.63 19.36
CA TYR A 82 0.11 5.12 20.50
C TYR A 82 0.91 6.37 20.19
N THR A 83 1.50 6.45 18.99
CA THR A 83 2.20 7.65 18.52
C THR A 83 1.24 8.84 18.46
N GLU A 84 0.04 8.64 17.93
CA GLU A 84 -1.01 9.67 17.85
C GLU A 84 -1.51 10.12 19.22
N ALA A 85 -1.64 9.20 20.17
CA ALA A 85 -2.04 9.48 21.54
C ALA A 85 -0.92 10.13 22.39
N GLY A 86 0.28 10.31 21.83
CA GLY A 86 1.45 10.81 22.58
C GLY A 86 2.01 9.81 23.59
N ARG A 87 1.57 8.55 23.54
CA ARG A 87 2.05 7.45 24.39
C ARG A 87 3.34 6.87 23.81
N LEU A 88 4.42 7.65 23.87
CA LEU A 88 5.66 7.37 23.13
C LEU A 88 6.34 6.05 23.54
N GLU A 89 6.34 5.71 24.83
CA GLU A 89 6.94 4.45 25.31
C GLU A 89 6.14 3.23 24.83
N ASP A 90 4.81 3.30 24.90
CA ASP A 90 3.94 2.24 24.39
C ASP A 90 4.07 2.11 22.86
N ALA A 91 4.18 3.25 22.16
CA ALA A 91 4.43 3.27 20.72
C ALA A 91 5.74 2.58 20.38
N ARG A 92 6.81 2.89 21.11
CA ARG A 92 8.12 2.26 20.93
C ARG A 92 8.04 0.74 21.12
N ALA A 93 7.43 0.28 22.21
CA ALA A 93 7.26 -1.14 22.48
C ALA A 93 6.45 -1.84 21.37
N ALA A 94 5.36 -1.20 20.91
CA ALA A 94 4.55 -1.72 19.82
C ALA A 94 5.29 -1.75 18.47
N TRP A 95 6.13 -0.73 18.17
CA TRP A 95 6.98 -0.72 16.98
C TRP A 95 8.03 -1.84 17.03
N GLU A 96 8.64 -2.10 18.19
CA GLU A 96 9.59 -3.20 18.38
C GLU A 96 8.95 -4.57 18.15
N GLU A 97 7.73 -4.77 18.65
CA GLU A 97 6.97 -6.00 18.44
C GLU A 97 6.54 -6.15 16.96
N ALA A 98 6.09 -5.05 16.34
CA ALA A 98 5.74 -5.02 14.93
C ALA A 98 6.93 -5.43 14.06
N ALA A 99 8.10 -4.80 14.26
CA ALA A 99 9.32 -5.12 13.55
C ALA A 99 9.70 -6.60 13.71
N ARG A 100 9.72 -7.11 14.96
CA ARG A 100 10.10 -8.50 15.25
C ARG A 100 9.18 -9.51 14.57
N ARG A 101 7.86 -9.31 14.68
CA ARG A 101 6.87 -10.22 14.08
C ARG A 101 6.87 -10.14 12.57
N ARG A 102 7.02 -8.94 11.99
CA ARG A 102 7.05 -8.75 10.53
C ARG A 102 8.33 -9.33 9.92
N LEU A 103 9.49 -9.18 10.55
CA LEU A 103 10.71 -9.86 10.12
C LEU A 103 10.56 -11.38 10.18
N ALA A 104 10.02 -11.94 11.26
CA ALA A 104 9.80 -13.38 11.37
C ALA A 104 8.80 -13.90 10.31
N ALA A 105 7.74 -13.13 10.02
CA ALA A 105 6.78 -13.43 8.97
C ALA A 105 7.41 -13.37 7.58
N ALA A 106 8.28 -12.38 7.33
CA ALA A 106 9.03 -12.23 6.10
C ALA A 106 10.02 -13.38 5.88
N GLN A 107 10.74 -13.80 6.92
CA GLN A 107 11.62 -14.98 6.87
C GLN A 107 10.85 -16.27 6.55
N SER A 108 9.62 -16.39 7.03
CA SER A 108 8.77 -17.56 6.76
C SER A 108 8.11 -17.51 5.38
N ASN A 109 7.91 -16.31 4.81
CA ASN A 109 7.28 -16.08 3.51
C ASN A 109 8.05 -14.97 2.77
N PRO A 110 9.24 -15.28 2.23
CA PRO A 110 10.17 -14.26 1.72
C PRO A 110 9.62 -13.50 0.51
N ASP A 111 8.73 -14.09 -0.27
CA ASP A 111 8.13 -13.45 -1.46
C ASP A 111 7.03 -12.43 -1.11
N ARG A 112 6.64 -12.34 0.16
CA ARG A 112 5.60 -11.41 0.60
C ARG A 112 6.18 -10.05 0.95
N GLU A 113 6.31 -9.22 -0.09
CA GLU A 113 6.80 -7.83 -0.04
C GLU A 113 6.31 -7.04 1.20
N SER A 114 5.01 -7.02 1.46
CA SER A 114 4.42 -6.27 2.58
C SER A 114 5.02 -6.61 3.96
N PHE A 115 5.56 -7.81 4.17
CA PHE A 115 6.19 -8.17 5.43
C PHE A 115 7.55 -7.48 5.60
N TRP A 116 8.36 -7.48 4.54
CA TRP A 116 9.63 -6.76 4.50
C TRP A 116 9.42 -5.26 4.65
N PHE A 117 8.46 -4.71 3.90
CA PHE A 117 8.14 -3.29 3.94
C PHE A 117 7.74 -2.82 5.34
N GLU A 118 6.81 -3.52 5.97
CA GLU A 118 6.29 -3.10 7.28
C GLU A 118 7.30 -3.36 8.40
N ALA A 119 8.16 -4.37 8.28
CA ALA A 119 9.31 -4.55 9.16
C ALA A 119 10.30 -3.39 9.04
N GLY A 120 10.70 -3.06 7.81
CA GLY A 120 11.63 -1.97 7.52
C GLY A 120 11.10 -0.62 8.01
N TRP A 121 9.81 -0.33 7.78
CA TRP A 121 9.17 0.89 8.26
C TRP A 121 9.15 0.94 9.80
N ALA A 122 8.76 -0.16 10.48
CA ALA A 122 8.78 -0.19 11.94
C ALA A 122 10.18 0.06 12.51
N LEU A 123 11.23 -0.53 11.92
CA LEU A 123 12.62 -0.30 12.31
C LEU A 123 13.08 1.14 12.03
N TRP A 124 12.64 1.72 10.91
CA TRP A 124 12.88 3.12 10.59
C TRP A 124 12.24 4.06 11.62
N LYS A 125 10.99 3.79 12.05
CA LYS A 125 10.31 4.55 13.12
C LYS A 125 11.04 4.46 14.46
N LEU A 126 11.75 3.36 14.72
CA LEU A 126 12.60 3.18 15.90
C LEU A 126 13.99 3.84 15.77
N GLY A 127 14.32 4.44 14.62
CA GLY A 127 15.65 4.99 14.34
C GLY A 127 16.74 3.93 14.11
N ARG A 128 16.36 2.66 13.95
CA ARG A 128 17.29 1.51 13.76
C ARG A 128 17.62 1.32 12.28
N MET A 129 18.28 2.31 11.69
CA MET A 129 18.52 2.37 10.24
C MET A 129 19.32 1.18 9.70
N ASP A 130 20.32 0.70 10.44
CA ASP A 130 21.14 -0.45 10.04
C ASP A 130 20.31 -1.73 9.84
N GLU A 131 19.25 -1.89 10.64
CA GLU A 131 18.34 -3.04 10.54
C GLU A 131 17.18 -2.79 9.57
N ALA A 132 16.72 -1.53 9.45
CA ALA A 132 15.67 -1.14 8.52
C ALA A 132 16.12 -1.33 7.06
N THR A 133 17.37 -0.96 6.75
CA THR A 133 17.93 -0.94 5.40
C THR A 133 17.78 -2.27 4.66
N PRO A 134 18.25 -3.43 5.16
CA PRO A 134 18.11 -4.70 4.45
C PRO A 134 16.65 -5.09 4.22
N ALA A 135 15.76 -4.82 5.17
CA ALA A 135 14.33 -5.10 5.02
C ALA A 135 13.67 -4.22 3.94
N LEU A 136 14.00 -2.92 3.92
CA LEU A 136 13.49 -1.99 2.92
C LEU A 136 14.02 -2.29 1.51
N MET A 137 15.29 -2.70 1.38
CA MET A 137 15.87 -3.11 0.10
C MET A 137 15.17 -4.36 -0.47
N GLU A 138 14.84 -5.34 0.38
CA GLU A 138 14.11 -6.52 -0.07
C GLU A 138 12.65 -6.19 -0.44
N ALA A 139 12.01 -5.28 0.29
CA ALA A 139 10.70 -4.74 -0.07
C ALA A 139 10.73 -4.04 -1.44
N GLU A 140 11.71 -3.17 -1.68
CA GLU A 140 11.92 -2.53 -2.98
C GLU A 140 12.14 -3.56 -4.11
N ARG A 141 12.99 -4.56 -3.87
CA ARG A 141 13.27 -5.62 -4.85
C ARG A 141 12.00 -6.33 -5.26
N LEU A 142 11.17 -6.73 -4.29
CA LEU A 142 9.92 -7.44 -4.54
C LEU A 142 8.85 -6.53 -5.17
N ALA A 143 8.72 -5.28 -4.71
CA ALA A 143 7.79 -4.30 -5.27
C ALA A 143 8.14 -3.91 -6.72
N SER A 144 9.40 -4.08 -7.14
CA SER A 144 9.83 -3.85 -8.52
C SER A 144 9.37 -4.95 -9.48
N LEU A 145 9.00 -6.13 -8.97
CA LEU A 145 8.58 -7.27 -9.78
C LEU A 145 7.05 -7.29 -10.00
N PRO A 146 6.56 -7.77 -11.15
CA PRO A 146 5.13 -8.01 -11.34
C PRO A 146 4.63 -9.10 -10.38
N HIS A 147 3.59 -8.79 -9.60
CA HIS A 147 2.95 -9.77 -8.71
C HIS A 147 1.47 -9.98 -9.09
N PRO A 148 1.03 -11.22 -9.39
CA PRO A 148 -0.29 -11.49 -9.98
C PRO A 148 -1.48 -11.15 -9.06
N ASN A 149 -1.27 -11.21 -7.74
CA ASN A 149 -2.33 -10.97 -6.74
C ASN A 149 -2.21 -9.63 -6.02
N GLN A 150 -1.42 -8.69 -6.55
CA GLN A 150 -1.30 -7.35 -5.98
C GLN A 150 -1.62 -6.31 -7.05
N ARG A 151 -2.30 -5.23 -6.69
CA ARG A 151 -2.47 -4.12 -7.61
C ARG A 151 -1.12 -3.50 -7.92
N ARG A 152 -0.93 -3.12 -9.18
CA ARG A 152 0.30 -2.44 -9.62
C ARG A 152 0.45 -1.07 -8.97
N GLU A 153 -0.66 -0.36 -8.75
CA GLU A 153 -0.70 0.90 -7.96
C GLU A 153 -0.06 0.71 -6.58
N ASP A 154 -0.53 -0.26 -5.79
CA ASP A 154 -0.05 -0.51 -4.44
C ASP A 154 1.45 -0.87 -4.42
N GLN A 155 1.94 -1.59 -5.44
CA GLN A 155 3.36 -1.91 -5.59
C GLN A 155 4.21 -0.66 -5.87
N TRP A 156 3.76 0.22 -6.77
CA TRP A 156 4.45 1.49 -7.02
C TRP A 156 4.47 2.38 -5.78
N TYR A 157 3.38 2.43 -5.03
CA TYR A 157 3.30 3.18 -3.79
C TYR A 157 4.30 2.66 -2.73
N ARG A 158 4.37 1.34 -2.51
CA ARG A 158 5.32 0.74 -1.57
C ARG A 158 6.77 0.86 -2.01
N LEU A 159 7.03 0.77 -3.32
CA LEU A 159 8.34 1.04 -3.88
C LEU A 159 8.79 2.48 -3.58
N GLY A 160 7.89 3.46 -3.79
CA GLY A 160 8.17 4.86 -3.48
C GLY A 160 8.51 5.08 -2.02
N TRP A 161 7.75 4.47 -1.11
CA TRP A 161 8.05 4.55 0.32
C TRP A 161 9.35 3.86 0.70
N SER A 162 9.62 2.66 0.17
CA SER A 162 10.87 1.94 0.46
C SER A 162 12.08 2.80 0.10
N ARG A 163 12.06 3.39 -1.11
CA ARG A 163 13.09 4.32 -1.59
C ARG A 163 13.20 5.58 -0.77
N LYS A 164 12.06 6.19 -0.41
CA LYS A 164 12.03 7.39 0.45
C LYS A 164 12.66 7.12 1.80
N LEU A 165 12.32 6.00 2.45
CA LEU A 165 12.87 5.63 3.75
C LEU A 165 14.36 5.26 3.67
N LEU A 166 14.83 4.80 2.51
CA LEU A 166 16.24 4.58 2.19
C LEU A 166 17.00 5.87 1.79
N GLY A 167 16.31 7.00 1.60
CA GLY A 167 16.90 8.29 1.22
C GLY A 167 17.04 8.53 -0.29
N PHE A 168 16.45 7.68 -1.13
CA PHE A 168 16.43 7.84 -2.59
C PHE A 168 15.25 8.69 -3.05
N ASP A 169 15.26 9.99 -2.73
CA ASP A 169 14.11 10.89 -2.91
C ASP A 169 13.62 11.01 -4.36
N GLN A 170 14.53 11.08 -5.33
CA GLN A 170 14.17 11.19 -6.75
C GLN A 170 13.49 9.92 -7.27
N ASP A 171 14.04 8.75 -6.93
CA ASP A 171 13.46 7.46 -7.31
C ASP A 171 12.15 7.17 -6.59
N ALA A 172 11.99 7.70 -5.38
CA ALA A 172 10.74 7.68 -4.64
C ALA A 172 9.66 8.52 -5.33
N ALA A 173 9.99 9.76 -5.71
CA ALA A 173 9.08 10.64 -6.44
C ALA A 173 8.64 10.02 -7.76
N PHE A 174 9.56 9.40 -8.51
CA PHE A 174 9.22 8.66 -9.72
C PHE A 174 8.19 7.55 -9.42
N ALA A 175 8.42 6.72 -8.41
CA ALA A 175 7.51 5.64 -8.06
C ALA A 175 6.14 6.14 -7.59
N PHE A 176 6.07 7.22 -6.81
CA PHE A 176 4.79 7.84 -6.43
C PHE A 176 4.04 8.42 -7.63
N SER A 177 4.74 9.02 -8.60
CA SER A 177 4.12 9.44 -9.87
C SER A 177 3.50 8.25 -10.61
N ARG A 178 4.20 7.11 -10.64
CA ARG A 178 3.67 5.88 -11.25
C ARG A 178 2.47 5.30 -10.50
N ALA A 179 2.37 5.49 -9.19
CA ALA A 179 1.17 5.14 -8.44
C ALA A 179 0.01 6.10 -8.78
N MET A 180 0.30 7.39 -8.92
CA MET A 180 -0.69 8.41 -9.28
C MET A 180 -1.30 8.21 -10.67
N ASP A 181 -0.56 7.62 -11.63
CA ASP A 181 -1.06 7.26 -12.96
C ASP A 181 -2.28 6.30 -12.94
N PHE A 182 -2.55 5.63 -11.82
CA PHE A 182 -3.71 4.75 -11.65
C PHE A 182 -4.97 5.47 -11.16
N LEU A 183 -4.87 6.74 -10.77
CA LEU A 183 -6.05 7.55 -10.46
C LEU A 183 -6.78 7.93 -11.77
N PRO A 184 -8.11 8.07 -11.74
CA PRO A 184 -8.84 8.54 -12.90
C PRO A 184 -8.43 9.98 -13.24
N ALA A 185 -8.33 10.29 -14.53
CA ALA A 185 -7.97 11.63 -15.01
C ALA A 185 -8.94 12.73 -14.52
N SER A 186 -10.19 12.35 -14.22
CA SER A 186 -11.17 13.19 -13.56
C SER A 186 -11.76 12.41 -12.38
N ILE A 187 -11.56 12.93 -11.17
CA ILE A 187 -12.09 12.36 -9.93
C ILE A 187 -13.47 12.99 -9.70
N PRO A 188 -14.57 12.21 -9.65
CA PRO A 188 -15.89 12.74 -9.35
C PRO A 188 -15.96 13.38 -7.97
N ASP A 189 -16.69 14.50 -7.84
CA ASP A 189 -16.78 15.28 -6.59
C ASP A 189 -17.28 14.48 -5.37
N TRP A 190 -17.97 13.37 -5.57
CA TRP A 190 -18.47 12.50 -4.50
C TRP A 190 -17.47 11.40 -4.08
N ASP A 191 -16.37 11.22 -4.80
CA ASP A 191 -15.40 10.16 -4.55
C ASP A 191 -14.32 10.60 -3.55
N ALA A 192 -14.69 10.55 -2.28
CA ALA A 192 -13.85 11.02 -1.18
C ALA A 192 -12.53 10.25 -1.03
N GLU A 193 -12.54 8.93 -1.23
CA GLU A 193 -11.35 8.09 -1.07
C GLU A 193 -10.33 8.37 -2.20
N THR A 194 -10.80 8.54 -3.43
CA THR A 194 -9.91 8.86 -4.56
C THR A 194 -9.35 10.28 -4.44
N HIS A 195 -10.14 11.26 -3.99
CA HIS A 195 -9.61 12.58 -3.66
C HIS A 195 -8.57 12.54 -2.54
N TYR A 196 -8.79 11.73 -1.50
CA TYR A 196 -7.83 11.55 -0.42
C TYR A 196 -6.53 10.89 -0.90
N LYS A 197 -6.61 9.84 -1.73
CA LYS A 197 -5.43 9.23 -2.37
C LYS A 197 -4.66 10.24 -3.22
N HIS A 198 -5.37 11.06 -4.00
CA HIS A 198 -4.76 12.11 -4.81
C HIS A 198 -3.99 13.12 -3.94
N ALA A 199 -4.58 13.55 -2.82
CA ALA A 199 -3.91 14.44 -1.87
C ALA A 199 -2.61 13.86 -1.33
N ARG A 200 -2.60 12.56 -0.99
CA ARG A 200 -1.41 11.85 -0.52
C ARG A 200 -0.30 11.81 -1.57
N TYR A 201 -0.63 11.46 -2.82
CA TYR A 201 0.37 11.40 -3.88
C TYR A 201 0.93 12.79 -4.21
N LEU A 202 0.09 13.83 -4.27
CA LEU A 202 0.57 15.21 -4.49
C LEU A 202 1.49 15.67 -3.35
N ALA A 203 1.14 15.39 -2.09
CA ALA A 203 1.98 15.74 -0.94
C ALA A 203 3.34 15.03 -0.96
N LEU A 204 3.36 13.75 -1.37
CA LEU A 204 4.57 12.95 -1.53
C LEU A 204 5.45 13.44 -2.69
N LEU A 205 4.86 14.00 -3.74
CA LEU A 205 5.53 14.63 -4.88
C LEU A 205 5.97 16.07 -4.60
N GLY A 206 5.64 16.62 -3.43
CA GLY A 206 6.00 17.98 -3.02
C GLY A 206 5.02 19.06 -3.49
N ASP A 207 3.96 18.71 -4.21
CA ASP A 207 2.89 19.65 -4.58
C ASP A 207 1.95 19.89 -3.38
N SER A 208 2.37 20.81 -2.52
CA SER A 208 1.65 21.15 -1.29
C SER A 208 0.29 21.79 -1.56
N GLU A 209 0.20 22.66 -2.57
CA GLU A 209 -1.05 23.34 -2.92
C GLU A 209 -2.07 22.38 -3.52
N GLY A 210 -1.65 21.55 -4.48
CA GLY A 210 -2.50 20.51 -5.04
C GLY A 210 -2.97 19.53 -3.98
N ALA A 211 -2.09 19.12 -3.06
CA ALA A 211 -2.44 18.22 -1.97
C ALA A 211 -3.52 18.81 -1.05
N LEU A 212 -3.39 20.09 -0.68
CA LEU A 212 -4.40 20.79 0.13
C LEU A 212 -5.74 20.86 -0.58
N VAL A 213 -5.77 21.22 -1.87
CA VAL A 213 -7.00 21.27 -2.67
C VAL A 213 -7.66 19.89 -2.75
N ALA A 214 -6.88 18.84 -3.01
CA ALA A 214 -7.39 17.48 -3.08
C ALA A 214 -7.93 16.99 -1.73
N LEU A 215 -7.27 17.33 -0.61
CA LEU A 215 -7.74 17.00 0.73
C LEU A 215 -9.03 17.75 1.10
N GLU A 216 -9.16 19.01 0.72
CA GLU A 216 -10.38 19.79 0.89
C GLU A 216 -11.55 19.19 0.10
N ARG A 217 -11.29 18.72 -1.13
CA ARG A 217 -12.28 17.97 -1.93
C ARG A 217 -12.65 16.64 -1.27
N ALA A 218 -11.68 15.90 -0.74
CA ALA A 218 -11.96 14.68 0.01
C ALA A 218 -12.87 14.94 1.22
N ALA A 219 -12.60 16.01 1.98
CA ALA A 219 -13.43 16.44 3.09
C ALA A 219 -14.86 16.80 2.63
N ALA A 220 -14.99 17.57 1.54
CA ALA A 220 -16.29 17.95 0.99
C ALA A 220 -17.09 16.75 0.45
N ALA A 221 -16.41 15.75 -0.09
CA ALA A 221 -16.98 14.50 -0.58
C ALA A 221 -17.40 13.53 0.55
N GLY A 222 -17.13 13.87 1.82
CA GLY A 222 -17.50 13.06 2.98
C GLY A 222 -16.46 12.01 3.38
N TYR A 223 -15.16 12.28 3.18
CA TYR A 223 -14.10 11.48 3.79
C TYR A 223 -14.27 11.52 5.31
N ASP A 224 -14.27 10.35 5.96
CA ASP A 224 -14.74 10.17 7.34
C ASP A 224 -13.67 9.58 8.28
N LYS A 225 -12.40 9.63 7.86
CA LYS A 225 -11.26 9.03 8.57
C LYS A 225 -10.26 10.08 9.03
N PRO A 226 -10.63 10.95 9.99
CA PRO A 226 -9.77 12.05 10.43
C PRO A 226 -8.47 11.56 11.06
N GLY A 227 -8.50 10.43 11.78
CA GLY A 227 -7.30 9.83 12.37
C GLY A 227 -6.28 9.42 11.31
N VAL A 228 -6.73 8.87 10.18
CA VAL A 228 -5.86 8.49 9.05
C VAL A 228 -5.22 9.72 8.43
N ALA A 229 -6.03 10.74 8.10
CA ALA A 229 -5.55 11.95 7.48
C ALA A 229 -4.57 12.72 8.37
N ALA A 230 -4.85 12.81 9.68
CA ALA A 230 -4.01 13.55 10.63
C ALA A 230 -2.63 12.91 10.82
N SER A 231 -2.57 11.59 10.87
CA SER A 231 -1.36 10.82 11.19
C SER A 231 -0.58 10.32 9.98
N SER A 232 -1.19 10.35 8.78
CA SER A 232 -0.57 9.84 7.56
C SER A 232 0.79 10.50 7.34
N ASP A 233 1.83 9.67 7.23
CA ASP A 233 3.17 10.12 6.88
C ASP A 233 3.21 10.70 5.44
N ASP A 234 2.24 10.35 4.59
CA ASP A 234 2.13 10.89 3.22
C ASP A 234 1.84 12.40 3.23
N LEU A 235 1.07 12.86 4.22
CA LEU A 235 0.62 14.26 4.35
C LEU A 235 1.51 15.07 5.30
N ALA A 236 2.66 14.53 5.72
CA ALA A 236 3.54 15.18 6.70
C ALA A 236 4.00 16.57 6.26
N SER A 237 4.22 16.78 4.96
CA SER A 237 4.68 18.06 4.38
C SER A 237 3.65 19.19 4.53
N ILE A 238 2.35 18.87 4.55
CA ILE A 238 1.27 19.86 4.62
C ILE A 238 0.62 19.94 6.01
N ARG A 239 1.06 19.10 6.96
CA ARG A 239 0.38 18.90 8.25
C ARG A 239 0.28 20.17 9.10
N SER A 240 1.29 21.05 9.05
CA SER A 240 1.29 22.31 9.82
C SER A 240 0.44 23.42 9.17
N HIS A 241 -0.04 23.22 7.95
CA HIS A 241 -0.73 24.26 7.19
C HIS A 241 -2.16 24.51 7.73
N PRO A 242 -2.62 25.78 7.86
CA PRO A 242 -3.97 26.06 8.36
C PRO A 242 -5.11 25.41 7.56
N ARG A 243 -4.98 25.36 6.23
CA ARG A 243 -5.95 24.67 5.36
C ARG A 243 -6.03 23.16 5.63
N PHE A 244 -4.92 22.52 5.98
CA PHE A 244 -4.91 21.11 6.38
C PHE A 244 -5.70 20.91 7.68
N GLN A 245 -5.49 21.78 8.68
CA GLN A 245 -6.23 21.73 9.94
C GLN A 245 -7.74 21.96 9.71
N GLY A 246 -8.10 22.95 8.88
CA GLY A 246 -9.49 23.18 8.52
C GLY A 246 -10.14 22.01 7.77
N ALA A 247 -9.39 21.33 6.88
CA ALA A 247 -9.87 20.12 6.22
C ALA A 247 -10.08 18.97 7.23
N LEU A 248 -9.17 18.78 8.18
CA LEU A 248 -9.33 17.78 9.24
C LEU A 248 -10.52 18.05 10.14
N GLU A 249 -10.76 19.31 10.52
CA GLU A 249 -11.95 19.69 11.29
C GLU A 249 -13.24 19.37 10.54
N ARG A 250 -13.30 19.64 9.24
CA ARG A 250 -14.44 19.22 8.39
C ARG A 250 -14.61 17.71 8.36
N ILE A 251 -13.53 16.95 8.18
CA ILE A 251 -13.56 15.47 8.21
C ILE A 251 -14.06 14.94 9.56
N ARG A 252 -13.65 15.55 10.69
CA ARG A 252 -14.11 15.16 12.03
C ARG A 252 -15.59 15.44 12.26
N ASN A 253 -16.08 16.55 11.72
CA ASN A 253 -17.44 17.04 11.94
C ASN A 253 -18.43 16.59 10.85
N ALA A 254 -17.96 15.89 9.82
CA ALA A 254 -18.83 15.38 8.76
C ALA A 254 -19.80 14.34 9.36
N PRO A 255 -21.11 14.44 9.07
CA PRO A 255 -22.06 13.42 9.48
C PRO A 255 -21.63 12.08 8.88
N ARG A 256 -21.60 11.01 9.68
CA ARG A 256 -21.18 9.70 9.17
C ARG A 256 -22.17 9.30 8.08
N ARG A 257 -21.67 8.71 6.99
CA ARG A 257 -22.48 8.34 5.82
C ARG A 257 -23.67 7.41 6.16
N TYR A 258 -23.64 6.76 7.34
CA TYR A 258 -24.71 5.92 7.88
C TYR A 258 -25.82 6.69 8.62
N ASP A 259 -25.61 7.96 8.98
CA ASP A 259 -26.61 8.81 9.65
C ASP A 259 -27.55 9.48 8.63
N LEU A 260 -27.17 9.48 7.36
CA LEU A 260 -27.98 9.94 6.24
C LEU A 260 -28.67 8.70 5.66
N GLY A 261 -29.92 8.44 6.09
CA GLY A 261 -30.73 7.33 5.56
C GLY A 261 -30.84 7.36 4.03
N PRO A 262 -31.29 6.26 3.38
CA PRO A 262 -31.41 6.23 1.93
C PRO A 262 -32.36 7.36 1.48
N GLY A 263 -31.82 8.31 0.73
CA GLY A 263 -32.56 9.38 0.04
C GLY A 263 -33.17 8.91 -1.26
#